data_AF-A0A1B6JB47-F1
#
_entry.id   AF-A0A1B6JB47-F1
#
_cell.length_a   1.000
_cell.length_b   1.000
_cell.length_c   1.000
_cell.angle_alpha   90.00
_cell.angle_beta   90.00
_cell.angle_gamma   90.00
#
_symmetry.space_group_name_H-M   'P 1'
#
loop_
_entity.id
_entity.type
_entity.pdbx_description
1 polymer ?
#
loop_
_entity_poly.entity_id
_entity_poly.type
_entity_poly.pdbx_seq_one_letter_code
_entity_poly.pdbx_strand_id
1 'polypeptide(L)'
;MNAQSLATTMSSVLQASQKLISALLCHCDSLFPDCKLTKYIPPLSCGSPSLPETKEGITEELRKQESLLGQLHSEMHAGICSKNREEQLWEVQRIITQLKRRLRGLERAAESTQRSIEEPDCGREEELNLSLQHQSQPQPQSPTQLVVEAVVEKPNLAACSADSLEIQAAEKSWLAKKEELALTFETEELTNLAKTLQVLVENEKAEVALLKSQIRALGGNPVYSGFTSDNAADNNASEGMISAFKETAILQNHKQALISSLLEERLACVDLRVQIKLAQAAKG
;
A
#
# COMPACT_ATOMS: atom_id res chain seq x y z
N MET A 1 41.99 2.12 -24.13
CA MET A 1 41.58 3.48 -23.71
C MET A 1 42.46 3.91 -22.56
N ASN A 2 42.89 5.17 -22.51
CA ASN A 2 43.77 5.69 -21.46
C ASN A 2 42.94 6.14 -20.24
N ALA A 3 43.39 5.89 -19.01
CA ALA A 3 42.69 6.31 -17.78
C ALA A 3 42.38 7.81 -17.76
N GLN A 4 43.27 8.63 -18.35
CA GLN A 4 43.07 10.07 -18.54
C GLN A 4 41.88 10.41 -19.45
N SER A 5 41.73 9.66 -20.56
CA SER A 5 40.61 9.84 -21.49
C SER A 5 39.27 9.45 -20.85
N LEU A 6 39.28 8.41 -20.01
CA LEU A 6 38.09 7.95 -19.30
C LEU A 6 37.72 8.92 -18.17
N ALA A 7 38.71 9.41 -17.41
CA ALA A 7 38.51 10.44 -16.38
C ALA A 7 37.97 11.75 -16.95
N THR A 8 38.38 12.13 -18.16
CA THR A 8 37.87 13.32 -18.85
C THR A 8 36.37 13.20 -19.14
N THR A 9 35.94 12.06 -19.69
CA THR A 9 34.53 11.80 -20.00
C THR A 9 33.68 11.65 -18.74
N MET A 10 34.21 11.01 -17.69
CA MET A 10 33.46 10.76 -16.46
C MET A 10 33.39 11.96 -15.50
N SER A 11 34.26 12.96 -15.67
CA SER A 11 34.30 14.14 -14.79
C SER A 11 33.01 14.96 -14.86
N SER A 12 32.40 15.07 -16.04
CA SER A 12 31.09 15.75 -16.19
C SER A 12 29.93 14.94 -15.62
N VAL A 13 30.00 13.61 -15.69
CA VAL A 13 28.93 12.70 -15.22
C VAL A 13 28.92 12.59 -13.70
N LEU A 14 30.10 12.42 -13.09
CA LEU A 14 30.23 12.20 -11.65
C LEU A 14 30.38 13.51 -10.87
N GLN A 15 30.39 14.65 -11.56
CA GLN A 15 30.66 15.99 -10.99
C GLN A 15 31.89 16.02 -10.08
N ALA A 16 32.92 15.25 -10.46
CA ALA A 16 34.13 15.06 -9.69
C ALA A 16 35.37 15.47 -10.50
N SER A 17 36.44 15.86 -9.80
CA SER A 17 37.66 16.32 -10.48
C SER A 17 38.32 15.19 -11.28
N GLN A 18 38.85 15.52 -12.47
CA GLN A 18 39.54 14.55 -13.33
C GLN A 18 40.72 13.88 -12.62
N LYS A 19 41.47 14.64 -11.81
CA LYS A 19 42.61 14.11 -11.03
C LYS A 19 42.15 13.05 -10.03
N LEU A 20 41.01 13.29 -9.36
CA LEU A 20 40.42 12.32 -8.43
C LEU A 20 39.98 11.04 -9.14
N ILE A 21 39.25 11.17 -10.25
CA ILE A 21 38.78 10.00 -11.02
C ILE A 21 39.97 9.21 -11.58
N SER A 22 41.00 9.89 -12.11
CA SER A 22 42.21 9.22 -12.58
C SER A 22 42.94 8.51 -11.44
N ALA A 23 43.03 9.10 -10.25
CA ALA A 23 43.64 8.46 -9.09
C ALA A 23 42.85 7.22 -8.64
N LEU A 24 41.51 7.30 -8.64
CA LEU A 24 40.64 6.16 -8.33
C LEU A 24 40.80 5.02 -9.35
N LEU A 25 40.91 5.35 -10.64
CA LEU A 25 41.12 4.34 -11.70
C LEU A 25 42.52 3.71 -11.64
N CYS A 26 43.55 4.47 -11.26
CA CYS A 26 44.91 3.95 -11.14
C CYS A 26 45.14 3.16 -9.84
N HIS A 27 44.32 3.36 -8.82
CA HIS A 27 44.45 2.73 -7.51
C HIS A 27 43.24 1.86 -7.14
N CYS A 28 42.36 1.54 -8.09
CA CYS A 28 41.14 0.76 -7.82
C CYS A 28 41.46 -0.60 -7.18
N ASP A 29 42.53 -1.25 -7.62
CA ASP A 29 42.93 -2.57 -7.14
C ASP A 29 43.50 -2.53 -5.71
N SER A 30 44.07 -1.38 -5.30
CA SER A 30 44.57 -1.18 -3.94
C SER A 30 43.49 -0.71 -2.98
N LEU A 31 42.51 0.06 -3.47
CA LEU A 31 41.43 0.62 -2.66
C LEU A 31 40.28 -0.37 -2.50
N PHE A 32 40.01 -1.20 -3.51
CA PHE A 32 38.90 -2.14 -3.55
C PHE A 32 39.34 -3.52 -4.07
N PRO A 33 40.19 -4.25 -3.31
CA PRO A 33 40.74 -5.55 -3.75
C PRO A 33 39.66 -6.62 -4.00
N ASP A 34 38.52 -6.54 -3.30
CA ASP A 34 37.42 -7.51 -3.41
C ASP A 34 36.33 -7.09 -4.41
N CYS A 35 36.55 -6.01 -5.17
CA CYS A 35 35.54 -5.51 -6.10
C CYS A 35 35.45 -6.41 -7.33
N LYS A 36 34.32 -7.13 -7.47
CA LYS A 36 34.02 -7.94 -8.65
C LYS A 36 32.86 -7.33 -9.40
N LEU A 37 33.09 -6.98 -10.67
CA LEU A 37 32.03 -6.51 -11.56
C LEU A 37 31.18 -7.71 -12.00
N THR A 38 30.04 -7.91 -11.36
CA THR A 38 29.05 -8.92 -11.77
C THR A 38 28.08 -8.30 -12.77
N LYS A 39 27.84 -8.99 -13.89
CA LYS A 39 26.86 -8.54 -14.88
C LYS A 39 25.47 -8.59 -14.24
N TYR A 40 24.77 -7.46 -14.21
CA TYR A 40 23.38 -7.43 -13.76
C TYR A 40 22.50 -8.28 -14.68
N ILE A 41 21.75 -9.20 -14.07
CA ILE A 41 20.71 -9.98 -14.74
C ILE A 41 19.40 -9.61 -14.05
N PRO A 42 18.45 -8.96 -14.75
CA PRO A 42 17.20 -8.53 -14.14
C PRO A 42 16.38 -9.72 -13.65
N PRO A 43 15.50 -9.52 -12.64
CA PRO A 43 14.54 -10.52 -12.23
C PRO A 43 13.72 -10.98 -13.44
N LEU A 44 13.54 -12.30 -13.58
CA LEU A 44 12.72 -12.87 -14.64
C LEU A 44 11.31 -12.28 -14.62
N SER A 45 10.83 -11.87 -15.79
CA SER A 45 9.42 -11.56 -16.04
C SER A 45 8.69 -12.83 -16.48
N CYS A 46 7.39 -12.91 -16.18
CA CYS A 46 6.52 -13.94 -16.71
C CYS A 46 6.47 -13.86 -18.24
N GLY A 47 7.10 -14.81 -18.91
CA GLY A 47 7.32 -14.78 -20.36
C GLY A 47 8.76 -15.06 -20.74
N SER A 48 9.70 -15.09 -19.78
CA SER A 48 11.04 -15.61 -20.02
C SER A 48 10.98 -17.10 -20.40
N PRO A 49 11.54 -17.48 -21.58
CA PRO A 49 11.32 -18.80 -22.17
C PRO A 49 12.13 -19.93 -21.50
N SER A 50 12.97 -19.62 -20.52
CA SER A 50 13.80 -20.61 -19.84
C SER A 50 13.98 -20.27 -18.37
N LEU A 51 13.36 -21.05 -17.50
CA LEU A 51 13.73 -21.10 -16.09
C LEU A 51 15.11 -21.76 -15.98
N PRO A 52 16.04 -21.24 -15.15
CA PRO A 52 17.33 -21.90 -14.94
C PRO A 52 17.14 -23.33 -14.40
N GLU A 53 17.72 -24.33 -15.04
CA GLU A 53 17.61 -25.75 -14.64
C GLU A 53 18.64 -26.16 -13.58
N THR A 54 19.64 -25.30 -13.30
CA THR A 54 20.70 -25.55 -12.32
C THR A 54 20.27 -25.09 -10.93
N LYS A 55 20.56 -25.89 -9.89
CA LYS A 55 20.19 -25.60 -8.49
C LYS A 55 20.67 -24.21 -8.05
N GLU A 56 21.90 -23.84 -8.41
CA GLU A 56 22.54 -22.57 -8.10
C GLU A 56 21.90 -21.39 -8.87
N GLY A 57 21.38 -21.65 -10.07
CA GLY A 57 20.66 -20.64 -10.86
C GLY A 57 19.29 -20.32 -10.28
N ILE A 58 18.59 -21.32 -9.76
CA ILE A 58 17.28 -21.15 -9.11
C ILE A 58 17.41 -20.38 -7.80
N THR A 59 18.43 -20.66 -6.98
CA THR A 59 18.63 -19.96 -5.70
C THR A 59 19.02 -18.50 -5.90
N GLU A 60 19.89 -18.20 -6.87
CA GLU A 60 20.28 -16.83 -7.19
C GLU A 60 19.11 -16.03 -7.77
N GLU A 61 18.29 -16.65 -8.62
CA GLU A 61 17.09 -15.99 -9.13
C GLU A 61 16.04 -15.79 -8.05
N LEU A 62 15.88 -16.73 -7.12
CA LEU A 62 15.02 -16.57 -5.95
C LEU A 62 15.43 -15.36 -5.10
N ARG A 63 16.74 -15.18 -4.87
CA ARG A 63 17.29 -14.03 -4.14
C ARG A 63 16.90 -12.69 -4.79
N LYS A 64 16.96 -12.61 -6.13
CA LYS A 64 16.58 -11.40 -6.87
C LYS A 64 15.08 -11.13 -6.78
N GLN A 65 14.25 -12.16 -6.91
CA GLN A 65 12.80 -12.04 -6.80
C GLN A 65 12.36 -11.65 -5.39
N GLU A 66 12.99 -12.19 -4.35
CA GLU A 66 12.75 -11.80 -2.95
C GLU A 66 13.19 -10.36 -2.67
N SER A 67 14.30 -9.91 -3.26
CA SER A 67 14.72 -8.50 -3.20
C SER A 67 13.70 -7.56 -3.89
N LEU A 68 13.21 -7.94 -5.07
CA LEU A 68 12.19 -7.18 -5.80
C LEU A 68 10.87 -7.14 -5.02
N LEU A 69 10.46 -8.25 -4.40
CA LEU A 69 9.30 -8.33 -3.53
C LEU A 69 9.44 -7.38 -2.33
N GLY A 70 10.62 -7.34 -1.70
CA GLY A 70 10.90 -6.42 -0.60
C GLY A 70 10.78 -4.95 -1.01
N GLN A 71 11.28 -4.60 -2.20
CA GLN A 71 11.12 -3.25 -2.76
C GLN A 71 9.65 -2.92 -3.04
N LEU A 72 8.92 -3.83 -3.69
CA LEU A 72 7.47 -3.71 -3.95
C LEU A 72 6.69 -3.47 -2.65
N HIS A 73 7.00 -4.23 -1.59
CA HIS A 73 6.39 -4.03 -0.28
C HIS A 73 6.73 -2.67 0.29
N SER A 74 8.00 -2.25 0.27
CA SER A 74 8.40 -0.94 0.78
C SER A 74 7.69 0.21 0.06
N GLU A 75 7.54 0.11 -1.26
CA GLU A 75 6.82 1.11 -2.06
C GLU A 75 5.31 1.11 -1.77
N MET A 76 4.71 -0.07 -1.59
CA MET A 76 3.30 -0.22 -1.19
C MET A 76 3.05 0.40 0.19
N HIS A 77 3.95 0.18 1.16
CA HIS A 77 3.86 0.80 2.49
C HIS A 77 4.12 2.32 2.44
N ALA A 78 4.89 2.80 1.46
CA ALA A 78 5.07 4.23 1.18
C ALA A 78 3.85 4.87 0.48
N GLY A 79 2.78 4.11 0.22
CA GLY A 79 1.56 4.59 -0.42
C GLY A 79 1.62 4.63 -1.96
N ILE A 80 2.64 4.04 -2.58
CA ILE A 80 2.76 3.91 -4.04
C ILE A 80 1.99 2.66 -4.49
N CYS A 81 0.66 2.68 -4.30
CA CYS A 81 -0.23 1.58 -4.61
C CYS A 81 -0.97 1.81 -5.94
N SER A 82 -0.28 1.60 -7.07
CA SER A 82 -0.94 1.57 -8.38
C SER A 82 -1.41 0.16 -8.74
N LYS A 83 -2.46 0.02 -9.55
CA LYS A 83 -2.94 -1.29 -10.05
C LYS A 83 -1.84 -2.11 -10.71
N ASN A 84 -1.02 -1.47 -11.55
CA ASN A 84 0.13 -2.10 -12.18
C ASN A 84 1.16 -2.59 -11.14
N ARG A 85 1.37 -1.86 -10.05
CA ARG A 85 2.30 -2.27 -8.98
C ARG A 85 1.76 -3.44 -8.17
N GLU A 86 0.45 -3.46 -7.93
CA GLU A 86 -0.24 -4.59 -7.31
C GLU A 86 -0.17 -5.84 -8.19
N GLU A 87 -0.43 -5.72 -9.50
CA GLU A 87 -0.27 -6.82 -10.46
C GLU A 87 1.18 -7.36 -10.49
N GLN A 88 2.17 -6.46 -10.48
CA GLN A 88 3.58 -6.85 -10.37
C GLN A 88 3.89 -7.59 -9.06
N LEU A 89 3.27 -7.19 -7.94
CA LEU A 89 3.41 -7.88 -6.67
C LEU A 89 2.91 -9.32 -6.75
N TRP A 90 1.69 -9.49 -7.27
CA TRP A 90 1.10 -10.81 -7.47
C TRP A 90 1.94 -11.69 -8.40
N GLU A 91 2.49 -11.11 -9.46
CA GLU A 91 3.34 -11.83 -10.40
C GLU A 91 4.65 -12.29 -9.74
N VAL A 92 5.34 -11.41 -9.03
CA VAL A 92 6.59 -11.75 -8.31
C VAL A 92 6.33 -12.86 -7.28
N GLN A 93 5.23 -12.80 -6.54
CA GLN A 93 4.85 -13.86 -5.60
C GLN A 93 4.62 -15.21 -6.30
N ARG A 94 4.00 -15.19 -7.49
CA ARG A 94 3.79 -16.40 -8.29
C ARG A 94 5.11 -16.98 -8.78
N ILE A 95 6.03 -16.14 -9.26
CA ILE A 95 7.37 -16.56 -9.70
C ILE A 95 8.16 -17.16 -8.53
N ILE A 96 8.17 -16.51 -7.36
CA ILE A 96 8.79 -17.04 -6.13
C ILE A 96 8.24 -18.43 -5.79
N THR A 97 6.92 -18.59 -5.90
CA THR A 97 6.27 -19.88 -5.64
C THR A 97 6.71 -20.94 -6.65
N GLN A 98 6.77 -20.60 -7.94
CA GLN A 98 7.23 -21.51 -9.00
C GLN A 98 8.70 -21.92 -8.79
N LEU A 99 9.58 -20.97 -8.50
CA LEU A 99 11.00 -21.22 -8.22
C LEU A 99 11.19 -22.10 -6.98
N LYS A 100 10.49 -21.82 -5.87
CA LYS A 100 10.53 -22.64 -4.65
C LYS A 100 10.05 -24.08 -4.88
N ARG A 101 9.02 -24.28 -5.72
CA ARG A 101 8.56 -25.63 -6.10
C ARG A 101 9.57 -26.37 -6.96
N ARG A 102 10.19 -25.69 -7.93
CA ARG A 102 11.23 -26.27 -8.80
C ARG A 102 12.48 -26.64 -8.01
N LEU A 103 12.92 -25.78 -7.08
CA LEU A 103 14.05 -26.07 -6.20
C LEU A 103 13.83 -27.36 -5.38
N ARG A 104 12.66 -27.48 -4.72
CA ARG A 104 12.30 -28.70 -3.98
C ARG A 104 12.20 -29.93 -4.88
N GLY A 105 11.75 -29.76 -6.13
CA GLY A 105 11.70 -30.83 -7.12
C GLY A 105 13.09 -31.33 -7.50
N LEU A 106 14.05 -30.43 -7.73
CA LEU A 106 15.44 -30.79 -8.02
C LEU A 106 16.14 -31.41 -6.81
N GLU A 107 15.87 -30.94 -5.59
CA GLU A 107 16.40 -31.53 -4.36
C GLU A 107 15.91 -32.96 -4.17
N ARG A 108 14.61 -33.21 -4.38
CA ARG A 108 14.04 -34.57 -4.33
C ARG A 108 14.55 -35.47 -5.45
N ALA A 109 14.75 -34.93 -6.65
CA ALA A 109 15.33 -35.68 -7.76
C ALA A 109 16.78 -36.07 -7.47
N ALA A 110 17.57 -35.17 -6.90
CA ALA A 110 18.93 -35.46 -6.44
C ALA A 110 18.96 -36.54 -5.35
N GLU A 111 18.07 -36.46 -4.34
CA GLU A 111 17.94 -37.47 -3.28
C GLU A 111 17.46 -38.84 -3.79
N SER A 112 16.63 -38.87 -4.83
CA SER A 112 16.16 -40.09 -5.51
C SER A 112 17.29 -40.77 -6.30
N THR A 113 18.07 -39.99 -7.05
CA THR A 113 19.24 -40.49 -7.78
C THR A 113 20.32 -41.02 -6.83
N GLN A 114 20.48 -40.42 -5.65
CA GLN A 114 21.41 -40.88 -4.63
C GLN A 114 20.94 -42.17 -3.92
N ARG A 115 19.63 -42.35 -3.74
CA ARG A 115 19.05 -43.60 -3.20
C ARG A 115 19.10 -44.77 -4.19
N SER A 116 19.18 -44.52 -5.49
CA SER A 116 19.24 -45.58 -6.51
C SER A 116 20.62 -46.24 -6.69
N ILE A 117 21.65 -45.80 -5.94
CA ILE A 117 23.02 -46.36 -5.99
C ILE A 117 23.30 -47.35 -4.83
N GLU A 118 22.42 -47.44 -3.82
CA GLU A 118 22.55 -48.41 -2.72
C GLU A 118 21.34 -49.37 -2.69
N GLU A 119 21.49 -50.48 -3.43
CA GLU A 119 20.85 -51.81 -3.28
C GLU A 119 19.33 -52.04 -3.59
N PRO A 120 18.94 -53.29 -3.97
CA PRO A 120 17.68 -53.62 -4.63
C PRO A 120 16.55 -54.11 -3.68
N ASP A 121 15.32 -53.84 -4.14
CA ASP A 121 14.04 -54.56 -3.96
C ASP A 121 13.58 -55.07 -2.57
N CYS A 122 12.47 -54.51 -2.07
CA CYS A 122 11.30 -55.26 -1.60
C CYS A 122 10.09 -54.31 -1.54
N GLY A 123 8.94 -54.75 -2.04
CA GLY A 123 7.86 -53.87 -2.49
C GLY A 123 6.75 -53.51 -1.48
N ARG A 124 5.72 -52.84 -2.04
CA ARG A 124 4.30 -52.73 -1.59
C ARG A 124 4.03 -51.85 -0.34
N GLU A 125 3.01 -50.99 -0.24
CA GLU A 125 1.81 -50.69 -1.04
C GLU A 125 1.44 -49.19 -0.99
N GLU A 126 0.60 -48.80 -1.94
CA GLU A 126 -0.13 -47.55 -2.03
C GLU A 126 -1.10 -47.37 -0.85
N GLU A 127 -1.19 -46.17 -0.28
CA GLU A 127 -2.45 -45.66 0.27
C GLU A 127 -2.47 -44.12 0.16
N LEU A 128 -3.04 -43.64 -0.95
CA LEU A 128 -3.47 -42.27 -1.17
C LEU A 128 -4.73 -42.01 -0.34
N ASN A 129 -4.58 -41.42 0.84
CA ASN A 129 -5.72 -40.89 1.58
C ASN A 129 -6.03 -39.46 1.11
N LEU A 130 -6.90 -39.36 0.11
CA LEU A 130 -7.44 -38.13 -0.44
C LEU A 130 -8.64 -37.69 0.42
N SER A 131 -8.41 -36.93 1.51
CA SER A 131 -9.47 -36.18 2.17
C SER A 131 -9.43 -34.72 1.71
N LEU A 132 -10.34 -34.38 0.80
CA LEU A 132 -10.75 -33.01 0.52
C LEU A 132 -11.38 -32.44 1.80
N GLN A 133 -10.68 -31.54 2.49
CA GLN A 133 -11.33 -30.58 3.37
C GLN A 133 -11.27 -29.21 2.72
N HIS A 134 -12.42 -28.80 2.18
CA HIS A 134 -12.72 -27.42 1.84
C HIS A 134 -12.38 -26.52 3.04
N GLN A 135 -11.46 -25.58 2.87
CA GLN A 135 -11.34 -24.44 3.76
C GLN A 135 -11.23 -23.14 2.94
N SER A 136 -12.40 -22.53 2.87
CA SER A 136 -12.77 -21.13 2.85
C SER A 136 -11.66 -20.08 3.00
N GLN A 137 -11.81 -19.02 2.20
CA GLN A 137 -11.16 -17.71 2.26
C GLN A 137 -10.97 -17.16 3.70
N PRO A 138 -9.88 -16.41 3.97
CA PRO A 138 -9.85 -15.42 5.02
C PRO A 138 -10.32 -14.07 4.49
N GLN A 139 -11.48 -13.62 4.97
CA GLN A 139 -11.91 -12.21 4.94
C GLN A 139 -11.53 -11.51 6.27
N PRO A 140 -11.45 -10.16 6.27
CA PRO A 140 -10.80 -9.35 7.29
C PRO A 140 -11.60 -9.25 8.61
N GLN A 141 -10.86 -9.18 9.72
CA GLN A 141 -11.38 -8.97 11.07
C GLN A 141 -11.64 -7.47 11.33
N SER A 142 -12.84 -7.16 11.81
CA SER A 142 -13.20 -5.95 12.56
C SER A 142 -13.64 -6.36 13.98
N PRO A 143 -13.66 -5.43 14.95
CA PRO A 143 -13.43 -5.75 16.37
C PRO A 143 -14.65 -6.30 17.12
N THR A 144 -14.36 -7.24 18.01
CA THR A 144 -15.24 -7.86 19.00
C THR A 144 -15.85 -6.82 19.95
N GLN A 145 -17.17 -6.63 19.89
CA GLN A 145 -17.95 -6.09 21.01
C GLN A 145 -18.44 -7.25 21.88
N LEU A 146 -18.10 -7.15 23.16
CA LEU A 146 -18.55 -8.02 24.25
C LEU A 146 -20.08 -7.89 24.42
N VAL A 147 -20.82 -8.97 24.20
CA VAL A 147 -22.17 -9.14 24.74
C VAL A 147 -22.06 -10.08 25.94
N VAL A 148 -22.27 -9.51 27.13
CA VAL A 148 -22.47 -10.25 28.37
C VAL A 148 -23.90 -10.78 28.36
N GLU A 149 -24.01 -12.10 28.33
CA GLU A 149 -25.26 -12.84 28.49
C GLU A 149 -25.67 -12.78 29.98
N ALA A 150 -26.72 -12.03 30.29
CA ALA A 150 -27.37 -12.06 31.59
C ALA A 150 -28.72 -12.75 31.45
N VAL A 151 -28.75 -14.00 31.92
CA VAL A 151 -29.95 -14.75 32.28
C VAL A 151 -30.84 -13.88 33.17
N VAL A 152 -32.06 -13.57 32.71
CA VAL A 152 -33.14 -13.13 33.59
C VAL A 152 -34.36 -13.98 33.30
N GLU A 153 -34.75 -14.69 34.35
CA GLU A 153 -35.89 -15.58 34.44
C GLU A 153 -37.21 -14.89 34.08
N LYS A 154 -38.10 -15.71 33.54
CA LYS A 154 -39.50 -15.40 33.23
C LYS A 154 -40.30 -15.39 34.55
N PRO A 155 -41.07 -14.33 34.87
CA PRO A 155 -42.28 -14.51 35.65
C PRO A 155 -43.50 -14.28 34.77
N ASN A 156 -44.39 -15.26 34.85
CA ASN A 156 -45.73 -15.27 34.30
C ASN A 156 -46.58 -14.22 35.07
N LEU A 157 -47.13 -13.23 34.37
CA LEU A 157 -48.13 -12.30 34.92
C LEU A 157 -49.32 -12.21 33.96
N ALA A 158 -50.34 -13.01 34.24
CA ALA A 158 -51.69 -12.79 33.75
C ALA A 158 -52.46 -11.96 34.81
N ALA A 159 -52.48 -10.63 34.62
CA ALA A 159 -53.50 -9.70 35.15
C ALA A 159 -53.30 -8.30 34.51
N CYS A 160 -54.35 -7.79 33.84
CA CYS A 160 -54.40 -6.52 33.12
C CYS A 160 -54.17 -5.27 33.98
N SER A 161 -53.52 -4.23 33.42
CA SER A 161 -53.90 -2.83 33.71
C SER A 161 -53.62 -1.91 32.51
N ALA A 162 -54.51 -0.94 32.28
CA ALA A 162 -54.40 0.06 31.22
C ALA A 162 -53.15 0.97 31.37
N ASP A 163 -52.60 1.10 32.58
CA ASP A 163 -51.39 1.89 32.88
C ASP A 163 -50.13 1.36 32.17
N SER A 164 -50.04 0.06 31.92
CA SER A 164 -48.85 -0.54 31.28
C SER A 164 -48.73 -0.18 29.80
N LEU A 165 -49.87 0.08 29.13
CA LEU A 165 -49.92 0.54 27.74
C LEU A 165 -49.63 2.03 27.62
N GLU A 166 -50.06 2.85 28.59
CA GLU A 166 -49.74 4.29 28.63
C GLU A 166 -48.26 4.53 28.90
N ILE A 167 -47.62 3.75 29.78
CA ILE A 167 -46.17 3.83 30.04
C ILE A 167 -45.38 3.44 28.78
N GLN A 168 -45.76 2.37 28.08
CA GLN A 168 -45.11 1.97 26.82
C GLN A 168 -45.33 2.99 25.68
N ALA A 169 -46.49 3.64 25.63
CA ALA A 169 -46.78 4.70 24.67
C ALA A 169 -45.99 5.98 24.98
N ALA A 170 -45.86 6.34 26.25
CA ALA A 170 -45.03 7.46 26.71
C ALA A 170 -43.53 7.21 26.44
N GLU A 171 -43.05 5.98 26.64
CA GLU A 171 -41.67 5.59 26.37
C GLU A 171 -41.34 5.63 24.86
N LYS A 172 -42.24 5.14 24.01
CA LYS A 172 -42.13 5.27 22.55
C LYS A 172 -42.17 6.73 22.10
N SER A 173 -43.04 7.55 22.70
CA SER A 173 -43.12 8.99 22.41
C SER A 173 -41.84 9.73 22.83
N TRP A 174 -41.25 9.36 23.97
CA TRP A 174 -40.00 9.92 24.45
C TRP A 174 -38.81 9.51 23.56
N LEU A 175 -38.75 8.26 23.13
CA LEU A 175 -37.74 7.79 22.18
C LEU A 175 -37.85 8.50 20.82
N ALA A 176 -39.06 8.69 20.30
CA ALA A 176 -39.29 9.44 19.06
C ALA A 176 -38.87 10.91 19.19
N LYS A 177 -39.21 11.57 20.30
CA LYS A 177 -38.75 12.95 20.58
C LYS A 177 -37.25 13.05 20.75
N LYS A 178 -36.61 12.03 21.33
CA LYS A 178 -35.15 11.96 21.50
C LYS A 178 -34.45 11.79 20.15
N GLU A 179 -34.99 10.96 19.26
CA GLU A 179 -34.51 10.76 17.89
C GLU A 179 -34.69 12.05 17.06
N GLU A 180 -35.83 12.70 17.17
CA GLU A 180 -36.09 14.01 16.54
C GLU A 180 -35.07 15.07 17.01
N LEU A 181 -34.82 15.15 18.32
CA LEU A 181 -33.81 16.07 18.86
C LEU A 181 -32.40 15.74 18.35
N ALA A 182 -32.04 14.45 18.27
CA ALA A 182 -30.74 14.03 17.74
C ALA A 182 -30.56 14.45 16.27
N LEU A 183 -31.59 14.28 15.45
CA LEU A 183 -31.61 14.74 14.05
C LEU A 183 -31.48 16.26 13.95
N THR A 184 -32.12 17.04 14.84
CA THR A 184 -31.96 18.50 14.84
C THR A 184 -30.54 18.94 15.15
N PHE A 185 -29.86 18.29 16.09
CA PHE A 185 -28.46 18.62 16.39
C PHE A 185 -27.50 18.18 15.29
N GLU A 186 -27.73 17.03 14.67
CA GLU A 186 -26.93 16.57 13.54
C GLU A 186 -27.04 17.55 12.35
N THR A 187 -28.27 17.97 12.03
CA THR A 187 -28.50 18.96 10.97
C THR A 187 -27.88 20.32 11.30
N GLU A 188 -27.94 20.78 12.56
CA GLU A 188 -27.26 22.00 13.00
C GLU A 188 -25.74 21.91 12.78
N GLU A 189 -25.10 20.83 13.25
CA GLU A 189 -23.65 20.64 13.10
C GLU A 189 -23.23 20.51 11.63
N LEU A 190 -24.01 19.78 10.82
CA LEU A 190 -23.79 19.69 9.37
C LEU A 190 -23.89 21.06 8.70
N THR A 191 -24.84 21.91 9.11
CA THR A 191 -24.94 23.27 8.55
C THR A 191 -23.78 24.16 9.00
N ASN A 192 -23.29 24.02 10.23
CA ASN A 192 -22.12 24.75 10.72
C ASN A 192 -20.84 24.32 9.99
N LEU A 193 -20.67 23.02 9.75
CA LEU A 193 -19.57 22.50 8.96
C LEU A 193 -19.65 22.99 7.51
N ALA A 194 -20.84 22.95 6.90
CA ALA A 194 -21.05 23.45 5.54
C ALA A 194 -20.68 24.94 5.42
N LYS A 195 -21.11 25.78 6.37
CA LYS A 195 -20.72 27.21 6.42
C LYS A 195 -19.21 27.38 6.55
N THR A 196 -18.57 26.61 7.43
CA THR A 196 -17.11 26.68 7.64
C THR A 196 -16.35 26.30 6.38
N LEU A 197 -16.74 25.21 5.73
CA LEU A 197 -16.13 24.76 4.47
C LEU A 197 -16.34 25.79 3.36
N GLN A 198 -17.50 26.43 3.30
CA GLN A 198 -17.78 27.46 2.31
C GLN A 198 -16.86 28.68 2.48
N VAL A 199 -16.64 29.13 3.72
CA VAL A 199 -15.68 30.21 4.02
C VAL A 199 -14.25 29.81 3.64
N LEU A 200 -13.83 28.57 3.92
CA LEU A 200 -12.50 28.08 3.54
C LEU A 200 -12.32 28.02 2.02
N VAL A 201 -13.34 27.56 1.28
CA VAL A 201 -13.32 27.53 -0.20
C VAL A 201 -13.25 28.93 -0.77
N GLU A 202 -13.98 29.89 -0.21
CA GLU A 202 -13.92 31.29 -0.64
C GLU A 202 -12.53 31.90 -0.38
N ASN A 203 -11.93 31.60 0.77
CA ASN A 203 -10.58 32.03 1.11
C ASN A 203 -9.52 31.41 0.16
N GLU A 204 -9.58 30.10 -0.09
CA GLU A 204 -8.66 29.42 -1.01
C GLU A 204 -8.82 29.94 -2.45
N LYS A 205 -10.05 30.21 -2.90
CA LYS A 205 -10.31 30.86 -4.20
C LYS A 205 -9.68 32.24 -4.27
N ALA A 206 -9.74 33.03 -3.19
CA ALA A 206 -9.12 34.35 -3.13
C ALA A 206 -7.58 34.25 -3.17
N GLU A 207 -6.99 33.29 -2.46
CA GLU A 207 -5.56 33.03 -2.47
C GLU A 207 -5.07 32.57 -3.85
N VAL A 208 -5.81 31.66 -4.50
CA VAL A 208 -5.52 31.24 -5.89
C VAL A 208 -5.60 32.43 -6.85
N ALA A 209 -6.55 33.34 -6.67
CA ALA A 209 -6.64 34.56 -7.48
C ALA A 209 -5.42 35.47 -7.27
N LEU A 210 -4.96 35.63 -6.03
CA LEU A 210 -3.77 36.39 -5.68
C LEU A 210 -2.52 35.77 -6.33
N LEU A 211 -2.30 34.47 -6.15
CA LEU A 211 -1.18 33.75 -6.76
C LEU A 211 -1.20 33.84 -8.29
N LYS A 212 -2.38 33.68 -8.91
CA LYS A 212 -2.53 33.87 -10.37
C LYS A 212 -2.15 35.28 -10.82
N SER A 213 -2.49 36.30 -10.04
CA SER A 213 -2.10 37.69 -10.33
C SER A 213 -0.59 37.90 -10.19
N GLN A 214 0.04 37.29 -9.18
CA GLN A 214 1.48 37.37 -8.94
C GLN A 214 2.27 36.66 -10.03
N ILE A 215 1.82 35.47 -10.46
CA ILE A 215 2.40 34.73 -11.60
C ILE A 215 2.34 35.59 -12.86
N ARG A 216 1.20 36.24 -13.12
CA ARG A 216 1.04 37.14 -14.28
C ARG A 216 2.01 38.33 -14.20
N ALA A 217 2.17 38.94 -13.02
CA ALA A 217 3.08 40.07 -12.82
C ALA A 217 4.55 39.69 -13.07
N LEU A 218 4.94 38.45 -12.78
CA LEU A 218 6.28 37.91 -13.03
C LEU A 218 6.49 37.40 -14.47
N GLY A 219 5.52 37.63 -15.39
CA GLY A 219 5.61 37.20 -16.79
C GLY A 219 5.20 35.74 -17.03
N GLY A 220 4.63 35.06 -16.04
CA GLY A 220 4.10 33.71 -16.17
C GLY A 220 2.84 33.68 -17.04
N ASN A 221 2.88 32.88 -18.11
CA ASN A 221 1.75 32.70 -19.03
C ASN A 221 0.74 31.68 -18.46
N PRO A 222 -0.54 32.04 -18.26
CA PRO A 222 -1.58 31.13 -17.75
C PRO A 222 -1.87 29.94 -18.68
N VAL A 223 -1.42 29.96 -19.94
CA VAL A 223 -1.57 28.83 -20.88
C VAL A 223 -0.70 27.63 -20.47
N TYR A 224 0.38 27.84 -19.70
CA TYR A 224 1.29 26.76 -19.32
C TYR A 224 0.82 25.91 -18.13
N SER A 225 -0.27 26.30 -17.44
CA SER A 225 -0.83 25.47 -16.36
C SER A 225 -1.77 24.36 -16.86
N GLY A 226 -2.00 24.26 -18.18
CA GLY A 226 -2.99 23.36 -18.78
C GLY A 226 -2.51 22.54 -19.97
N PHE A 227 -1.20 22.51 -20.27
CA PHE A 227 -0.68 21.63 -21.32
C PHE A 227 -0.32 20.25 -20.74
N THR A 228 -1.33 19.53 -20.23
CA THR A 228 -1.33 18.07 -20.37
C THR A 228 -1.71 17.79 -21.81
N SER A 229 -0.75 17.97 -22.72
CA SER A 229 -0.88 17.42 -24.06
C SER A 229 -0.55 15.95 -23.95
N ASP A 230 -1.61 15.16 -23.82
CA ASP A 230 -1.69 13.81 -24.37
C ASP A 230 -1.30 13.89 -25.85
N ASN A 231 0.01 13.89 -26.11
CA ASN A 231 0.72 13.63 -27.37
C ASN A 231 2.09 14.31 -27.29
N ALA A 232 3.07 13.59 -26.75
CA ALA A 232 4.48 13.80 -27.05
C ALA A 232 5.19 12.47 -26.90
N ALA A 233 5.13 11.65 -27.95
CA ALA A 233 6.09 10.59 -28.21
C ALA A 233 7.45 11.20 -28.63
N ASP A 234 7.96 12.14 -27.83
CA ASP A 234 9.30 12.71 -28.00
C ASP A 234 10.16 12.27 -26.82
N ASN A 235 11.03 11.31 -27.12
CA ASN A 235 11.95 10.60 -26.23
C ASN A 235 13.09 11.49 -25.68
N ASN A 236 12.81 12.73 -25.25
CA ASN A 236 13.84 13.61 -24.72
C ASN A 236 13.35 14.52 -23.59
N ALA A 237 12.54 13.99 -22.67
CA ALA A 237 12.36 14.62 -21.37
C ALA A 237 13.66 14.47 -20.57
N SER A 238 14.27 15.60 -20.18
CA SER A 238 15.43 15.63 -19.28
C SER A 238 15.14 14.79 -18.03
N GLU A 239 16.11 13.97 -17.61
CA GLU A 239 16.01 13.11 -16.42
C GLU A 239 15.55 13.87 -15.17
N GLY A 240 15.94 15.15 -15.05
CA GLY A 240 15.48 16.04 -13.97
C GLY A 240 13.98 16.36 -14.02
N MET A 241 13.39 16.48 -15.21
CA MET A 241 11.95 16.71 -15.39
C MET A 241 11.15 15.45 -15.05
N ILE A 242 11.65 14.27 -15.43
CA ILE A 242 11.06 12.97 -15.05
C ILE A 242 11.11 12.79 -13.53
N SER A 243 12.22 13.17 -12.89
CA SER A 243 12.38 13.13 -11.43
C SER A 243 11.37 14.05 -10.74
N ALA A 244 11.23 15.30 -11.20
CA ALA A 244 10.29 16.26 -10.64
C ALA A 244 8.83 15.79 -10.77
N PHE A 245 8.45 15.17 -11.90
CA PHE A 245 7.12 14.58 -12.06
C PHE A 245 6.86 13.42 -11.09
N LYS A 246 7.86 12.56 -10.86
CA LYS A 246 7.76 11.46 -9.89
C LYS A 246 7.63 12.00 -8.46
N GLU A 247 8.45 12.98 -8.09
CA GLU A 247 8.41 13.62 -6.77
C GLU A 247 7.06 14.30 -6.53
N THR A 248 6.55 15.04 -7.52
CA THR A 248 5.23 15.67 -7.43
C THR A 248 4.11 14.65 -7.23
N ALA A 249 4.18 13.51 -7.94
CA ALA A 249 3.22 12.43 -7.77
C ALA A 249 3.29 11.80 -6.36
N ILE A 250 4.49 11.59 -5.82
CA ILE A 250 4.69 11.06 -4.45
C ILE A 250 4.11 12.03 -3.41
N LEU A 251 4.41 13.33 -3.53
CA LEU A 251 3.91 14.35 -2.61
C LEU A 251 2.38 14.45 -2.65
N GLN A 252 1.80 14.37 -3.84
CA GLN A 252 0.34 14.40 -4.01
C GLN A 252 -0.34 13.16 -3.39
N ASN A 253 0.28 11.98 -3.50
CA ASN A 253 -0.19 10.78 -2.84
C ASN A 253 -0.05 10.85 -1.31
N HIS A 254 1.07 11.36 -0.81
CA HIS A 254 1.28 11.55 0.62
C HIS A 254 0.24 12.52 1.20
N LYS A 255 -0.01 13.64 0.50
CA LYS A 255 -1.10 14.56 0.82
C LYS A 255 -2.45 13.83 0.87
N GLN A 256 -2.77 13.00 -0.12
CA GLN A 256 -4.05 12.30 -0.16
C GLN A 256 -4.19 11.29 1.00
N ALA A 257 -3.13 10.57 1.35
CA ALA A 257 -3.12 9.64 2.48
C ALA A 257 -3.34 10.38 3.81
N LEU A 258 -2.68 11.52 3.99
CA LEU A 258 -2.84 12.36 5.18
C LEU A 258 -4.28 12.88 5.32
N ILE A 259 -4.90 13.28 4.20
CA ILE A 259 -6.31 13.70 4.17
C ILE A 259 -7.22 12.57 4.61
N SER A 260 -7.04 11.35 4.07
CA SER A 260 -7.86 10.20 4.46
C SER A 260 -7.73 9.87 5.94
N SER A 261 -6.50 9.85 6.48
CA SER A 261 -6.25 9.59 7.90
C SER A 261 -6.86 10.67 8.81
N LEU A 262 -6.74 11.95 8.44
CA LEU A 262 -7.38 13.04 9.17
C LEU A 262 -8.90 12.90 9.19
N LEU A 263 -9.49 12.48 8.06
CA LEU A 263 -10.94 12.33 7.94
C LEU A 263 -11.46 11.17 8.79
N GLU A 264 -10.71 10.07 8.85
CA GLU A 264 -11.00 8.93 9.74
C GLU A 264 -10.94 9.33 11.22
N GLU A 265 -9.90 10.06 11.63
CA GLU A 265 -9.77 10.56 13.01
C GLU A 265 -10.89 11.55 13.38
N ARG A 266 -11.30 12.40 12.42
CA ARG A 266 -12.43 13.33 12.59
C ARG A 266 -13.74 12.57 12.80
N LEU A 267 -14.00 11.51 12.05
CA LEU A 267 -15.18 10.67 12.21
C LEU A 267 -15.18 9.98 13.59
N ALA A 268 -14.05 9.41 14.00
CA ALA A 268 -13.90 8.82 15.33
C ALA A 268 -14.17 9.83 16.47
N CYS A 269 -13.70 11.07 16.30
CA CYS A 269 -13.98 12.15 17.26
C CYS A 269 -15.46 12.53 17.32
N VAL A 270 -16.16 12.52 16.18
CA VAL A 270 -17.62 12.75 16.13
C VAL A 270 -18.36 11.65 16.89
N ASP A 271 -18.02 10.38 16.63
CA ASP A 271 -18.63 9.23 17.30
C ASP A 271 -18.45 9.29 18.82
N LEU A 272 -17.23 9.60 19.29
CA LEU A 272 -16.94 9.77 20.71
C LEU A 272 -17.77 10.91 21.33
N ARG A 273 -17.91 12.04 20.62
CA ARG A 273 -18.74 13.16 21.09
C ARG A 273 -20.22 12.78 21.20
N VAL A 274 -20.75 12.03 20.25
CA VAL A 274 -22.13 11.52 20.29
C VAL A 274 -22.33 10.59 21.49
N GLN A 275 -21.40 9.65 21.72
CA GLN A 275 -21.46 8.76 22.88
C GLN A 275 -21.42 9.53 24.21
N ILE A 276 -20.56 10.55 24.32
CA ILE A 276 -20.48 11.40 25.52
C ILE A 276 -21.80 12.14 25.76
N LYS A 277 -22.39 12.77 24.72
CA LYS A 277 -23.67 13.48 24.85
C LYS A 277 -24.81 12.53 25.25
N LEU A 278 -24.86 11.32 24.69
CA LEU A 278 -25.84 10.30 25.08
C LEU A 278 -25.69 9.86 26.54
N ALA A 279 -24.45 9.66 27.01
CA ALA A 279 -24.17 9.29 28.39
C ALA A 279 -24.47 10.42 29.39
N GLN A 280 -24.31 11.68 28.98
CA GLN A 280 -24.69 12.85 29.78
C GLN A 280 -26.21 13.00 29.88
N ALA A 281 -26.93 12.80 28.77
CA ALA A 281 -28.39 12.85 28.75
C ALA A 281 -29.06 11.69 29.50
N ALA A 282 -28.37 10.57 29.70
CA ALA A 282 -28.86 9.44 30.51
C ALA A 282 -28.64 9.63 32.03
N LYS A 283 -27.90 10.66 32.45
CA LYS A 283 -27.58 10.95 33.85
C LYS A 283 -28.36 12.14 34.44
N GLY A 284 -29.09 12.89 33.61
CA GLY A 284 -29.99 13.97 34.02
C GLY A 284 -31.44 13.56 33.88
#